data_AF-X6NEM8-F1
#
_entry.id   AF-X6NEM8-F1
#
_cell.length_a   1.000
_cell.length_b   1.000
_cell.length_c   1.000
_cell.angle_alpha   90.00
_cell.angle_beta   90.00
_cell.angle_gamma   90.00
#
_symmetry.space_group_name_H-M   'P 1'
#
loop_
_entity.id
_entity.type
_entity.pdbx_description
1 polymer ?
#
loop_
_entity_poly.entity_id
_entity_poly.type
_entity_poly.pdbx_seq_one_letter_code
_entity_poly.pdbx_strand_id
1 'polypeptide(L)'
;MGNGATTEKSVEKIKAGIVSIDITSPFETLASLPTSLSRSQCIVYNNNEIIICGGVRKRACYSYHTLKNQYKLICSYPDNVTLVGHCVVKLKSSSNNNNNTNEITLLSFGGMFKHTLVMKYVSVWESHITKKRGCNEWLPFIDQNNKRLISIGRYHDVYCGLRAIVGGNSNNLLFITYSPKNIDIFDLNTLQYINHSTLPIDNDIHYHCFVLSKKEKNKDVNKMLLFFKNTGLSIIYNEKKNNFQFDNIRVCTTIKSFFSYGYVCINDVILFFGGDDDLESRALKDVYKYSIKQNKWMKFEQALPISLSGFVAILDKNNTYVHIIGGFDGKNVMATHMKVKMGQWMNEETETEKLWIEEEERKKEIEKTKAEVEKMEKGNGFSIKSLK
;
A
#
# COMPACT_ATOMS: atom_id res chain seq x y z
N MET A 1 -81.73 8.86 -22.68
CA MET A 1 -81.55 9.05 -24.13
C MET A 1 -81.44 10.54 -24.38
N GLY A 2 -80.28 10.99 -24.88
CA GLY A 2 -79.93 12.39 -25.06
C GLY A 2 -78.44 12.48 -25.37
N ASN A 3 -78.13 12.98 -26.56
CA ASN A 3 -76.89 12.85 -27.35
C ASN A 3 -75.83 13.94 -27.08
N GLY A 4 -74.61 13.67 -27.58
CA GLY A 4 -73.63 14.66 -28.08
C GLY A 4 -72.26 14.55 -27.38
N ALA A 5 -71.19 13.94 -27.94
CA ALA A 5 -70.38 14.32 -29.11
C ALA A 5 -69.78 15.74 -28.96
N THR A 6 -68.49 16.05 -29.14
CA THR A 6 -67.33 15.37 -29.77
C THR A 6 -66.07 16.25 -29.56
N THR A 7 -64.87 15.63 -29.65
CA THR A 7 -63.55 16.18 -30.10
C THR A 7 -62.88 17.31 -29.28
N GLU A 8 -61.56 17.43 -29.08
CA GLU A 8 -60.39 17.09 -29.90
C GLU A 8 -59.07 17.18 -29.07
N LYS A 9 -58.04 16.41 -29.49
CA LYS A 9 -56.57 16.64 -29.40
C LYS A 9 -55.85 16.94 -28.07
N SER A 10 -54.86 16.09 -27.75
CA SER A 10 -53.44 16.49 -27.79
C SER A 10 -52.48 15.29 -27.79
N VAL A 11 -51.40 15.44 -28.54
CA VAL A 11 -50.27 14.52 -28.76
C VAL A 11 -49.05 15.11 -28.05
N GLU A 12 -48.05 14.27 -27.77
CA GLU A 12 -46.71 14.51 -27.18
C GLU A 12 -46.64 14.37 -25.64
N LYS A 13 -45.69 13.65 -25.03
CA LYS A 13 -44.29 13.42 -25.41
C LYS A 13 -43.72 12.16 -24.76
N ILE A 14 -42.87 11.48 -25.53
CA ILE A 14 -41.96 10.42 -25.12
C ILE A 14 -40.94 10.97 -24.12
N LYS A 15 -40.71 10.27 -23.01
CA LYS A 15 -39.36 10.09 -22.45
C LYS A 15 -39.25 8.68 -21.87
N ALA A 16 -38.58 7.83 -22.63
CA ALA A 16 -37.91 6.66 -22.09
C ALA A 16 -36.91 7.15 -21.02
N GLY A 17 -37.13 6.76 -19.77
CA GLY A 17 -36.13 6.82 -18.71
C GLY A 17 -35.50 5.45 -18.57
N ILE A 18 -34.62 5.08 -19.50
CA ILE A 18 -33.65 4.01 -19.23
C ILE A 18 -32.56 4.63 -18.35
N VAL A 19 -32.18 3.84 -17.34
CA VAL A 19 -31.02 3.99 -16.45
C VAL A 19 -31.23 4.89 -15.23
N SER A 20 -31.89 4.35 -14.21
CA SER A 20 -31.22 4.32 -12.91
C SER A 20 -30.58 2.94 -12.78
N ILE A 21 -29.39 2.77 -13.37
CA ILE A 21 -28.46 1.81 -12.79
C ILE A 21 -28.13 2.46 -11.46
N ASP A 22 -28.79 1.99 -10.41
CA ASP A 22 -28.24 2.06 -9.07
C ASP A 22 -26.84 1.44 -9.21
N ILE A 23 -25.81 2.30 -9.28
CA ILE A 23 -24.42 1.85 -9.38
C ILE A 23 -24.11 1.28 -8.01
N THR A 24 -24.56 0.04 -7.82
CA THR A 24 -24.10 -0.83 -6.76
C THR A 24 -22.58 -0.72 -6.75
N SER A 25 -22.06 -0.13 -5.67
CA SER A 25 -20.64 0.07 -5.48
C SER A 25 -19.90 -1.22 -5.86
N PRO A 26 -18.81 -1.17 -6.64
CA PRO A 26 -18.07 -2.37 -7.03
C PRO A 26 -17.41 -3.07 -5.84
N PHE A 27 -17.45 -2.44 -4.67
CA PHE A 27 -16.94 -2.95 -3.41
C PHE A 27 -17.99 -3.82 -2.71
N GLU A 28 -17.64 -5.09 -2.53
CA GLU A 28 -18.43 -6.04 -1.74
C GLU A 28 -18.00 -5.96 -0.28
N THR A 29 -18.95 -5.67 0.63
CA THR A 29 -18.73 -5.71 2.07
C THR A 29 -18.66 -7.16 2.56
N LEU A 30 -17.64 -7.45 3.36
CA LEU A 30 -17.35 -8.77 3.94
C LEU A 30 -17.66 -8.77 5.44
N ALA A 31 -17.41 -9.90 6.10
CA ALA A 31 -17.54 -10.01 7.55
C ALA A 31 -16.66 -8.96 8.24
N SER A 32 -17.26 -8.22 9.17
CA SER A 32 -16.56 -7.21 9.96
C SER A 32 -15.41 -7.82 10.76
N LEU A 33 -14.34 -7.04 10.93
CA LEU A 33 -13.23 -7.47 11.77
C LEU A 33 -13.70 -7.73 13.22
N PRO A 34 -13.13 -8.73 13.92
CA PRO A 34 -13.41 -8.95 15.34
C PRO A 34 -13.06 -7.76 16.23
N THR A 35 -12.20 -6.86 15.75
CA THR A 35 -11.86 -5.60 16.41
C THR A 35 -11.56 -4.54 15.36
N SER A 36 -11.89 -3.27 15.63
CA SER A 36 -11.51 -2.17 14.75
C SER A 36 -9.99 -2.01 14.70
N LEU A 37 -9.44 -1.90 13.50
CA LEU A 37 -7.99 -1.83 13.27
C LEU A 37 -7.65 -0.64 12.38
N SER A 38 -6.62 0.11 12.74
CA SER A 38 -5.93 1.05 11.85
C SER A 38 -4.44 0.76 11.83
N ARG A 39 -3.79 1.10 10.71
CA ARG A 39 -2.37 0.90 10.39
C ARG A 39 -1.90 -0.53 10.72
N SER A 40 -2.78 -1.49 10.46
CA SER A 40 -2.51 -2.93 10.56
C SER A 40 -1.51 -3.37 9.48
N GLN A 41 -0.98 -4.58 9.62
CA GLN A 41 -0.13 -5.20 8.61
C GLN A 41 -0.77 -6.55 8.23
N CYS A 42 -1.02 -6.77 6.94
CA CYS A 42 -1.63 -8.00 6.46
C CYS A 42 -0.67 -8.78 5.55
N ILE A 43 -0.73 -10.10 5.61
CA ILE A 43 0.05 -11.01 4.76
C ILE A 43 -0.88 -12.06 4.19
N VAL A 44 -0.83 -12.26 2.87
CA VAL A 44 -1.56 -13.35 2.22
C VAL A 44 -0.83 -14.67 2.44
N TYR A 45 -1.58 -15.68 2.86
CA TYR A 45 -1.11 -17.03 3.08
C TYR A 45 -2.03 -18.05 2.39
N ASN A 46 -1.44 -18.98 1.64
CA ASN A 46 -2.16 -19.94 0.79
C ASN A 46 -3.21 -19.25 -0.11
N ASN A 47 -4.15 -20.02 -0.67
CA ASN A 47 -5.15 -19.46 -1.58
C ASN A 47 -6.28 -18.73 -0.85
N ASN A 48 -6.51 -19.04 0.43
CA ASN A 48 -7.74 -18.68 1.10
C ASN A 48 -7.54 -17.92 2.41
N GLU A 49 -6.34 -17.51 2.79
CA GLU A 49 -6.11 -16.83 4.08
C GLU A 49 -5.40 -15.48 3.94
N ILE A 50 -5.87 -14.52 4.75
CA ILE A 50 -5.21 -13.24 4.98
C ILE A 50 -4.91 -13.17 6.48
N ILE A 51 -3.63 -13.16 6.81
CA ILE A 51 -3.12 -12.98 8.17
C ILE A 51 -3.10 -11.50 8.47
N ILE A 52 -3.67 -11.10 9.61
CA ILE A 52 -3.77 -9.73 10.09
C ILE A 52 -2.94 -9.64 11.37
N CYS A 53 -1.90 -8.81 11.37
CA CYS A 53 -0.89 -8.76 12.43
C CYS A 53 -1.00 -7.49 13.28
N GLY A 54 -2.03 -7.42 14.12
CA GLY A 54 -2.26 -6.30 15.04
C GLY A 54 -2.69 -5.01 14.34
N GLY A 55 -2.42 -3.88 14.97
CA GLY A 55 -2.74 -2.52 14.51
C GLY A 55 -2.37 -1.53 15.60
N VAL A 56 -2.65 -0.23 15.42
CA VAL A 56 -2.33 0.79 16.43
C VAL A 56 -2.93 0.38 17.79
N ARG A 57 -2.07 0.09 18.77
CA ARG A 57 -2.43 -0.36 20.12
C ARG A 57 -3.30 -1.63 20.18
N LYS A 58 -3.33 -2.43 19.10
CA LYS A 58 -4.10 -3.69 19.02
C LYS A 58 -3.14 -4.86 18.79
N ARG A 59 -3.05 -5.74 19.79
CA ARG A 59 -2.06 -6.83 19.83
C ARG A 59 -2.55 -8.14 19.21
N ALA A 60 -3.86 -8.33 19.07
CA ALA A 60 -4.41 -9.56 18.54
C ALA A 60 -4.10 -9.74 17.05
N CYS A 61 -3.76 -10.96 16.66
CA CYS A 61 -3.53 -11.38 15.29
C CYS A 61 -4.63 -12.34 14.86
N TYR A 62 -5.13 -12.19 13.64
CA TYR A 62 -6.24 -12.99 13.11
C TYR A 62 -5.89 -13.58 11.75
N SER A 63 -6.46 -14.74 11.42
CA SER A 63 -6.52 -15.25 10.06
C SER A 63 -7.94 -15.07 9.55
N TYR A 64 -8.10 -14.35 8.45
CA TYR A 64 -9.35 -14.24 7.71
C TYR A 64 -9.37 -15.26 6.58
N HIS A 65 -10.42 -16.07 6.49
CA HIS A 65 -10.59 -17.05 5.43
C HIS A 65 -11.50 -16.51 4.32
N THR A 66 -10.96 -16.32 3.11
CA THR A 66 -11.63 -15.62 2.00
C THR A 66 -12.90 -16.31 1.52
N LEU A 67 -12.92 -17.64 1.43
CA LEU A 67 -14.12 -18.40 1.03
C LEU A 67 -15.17 -18.54 2.13
N LYS A 68 -14.74 -18.67 3.40
CA LYS A 68 -15.64 -18.84 4.54
C LYS A 68 -16.18 -17.51 5.05
N ASN A 69 -15.57 -16.39 4.66
CA ASN A 69 -15.88 -15.05 5.14
C ASN A 69 -15.88 -14.97 6.68
N GLN A 70 -14.85 -15.54 7.31
CA GLN A 70 -14.76 -15.69 8.76
C GLN A 70 -13.35 -15.44 9.26
N TYR A 71 -13.24 -15.06 10.53
CA TYR A 71 -11.96 -14.84 11.22
C TYR A 71 -11.72 -15.90 12.29
N LYS A 72 -10.45 -16.23 12.50
CA LYS A 72 -9.96 -16.98 13.65
C LYS A 72 -8.82 -16.25 14.31
N LEU A 73 -8.80 -16.25 15.64
CA LEU A 73 -7.66 -15.77 16.40
C LEU A 73 -6.45 -16.67 16.14
N ILE A 74 -5.28 -16.07 15.91
CA ILE A 74 -4.00 -16.77 15.80
C ILE A 74 -3.30 -16.75 17.15
N CYS A 75 -2.97 -15.54 17.62
CA CYS A 75 -2.35 -15.25 18.91
C CYS A 75 -2.38 -13.73 19.17
N SER A 76 -1.66 -13.26 20.17
CA SER A 76 -1.39 -11.83 20.38
C SER A 76 0.11 -11.56 20.45
N TYR A 77 0.53 -10.35 20.10
CA TYR A 77 1.86 -9.85 20.45
C TYR A 77 2.08 -9.89 21.97
N PRO A 78 3.33 -10.03 22.47
CA PRO A 78 3.65 -10.03 23.90
C PRO A 78 3.14 -8.78 24.65
N ASP A 79 2.91 -8.89 25.96
CA ASP A 79 2.32 -7.81 26.78
C ASP A 79 3.16 -6.53 26.83
N ASN A 80 4.48 -6.68 26.72
CA ASN A 80 5.43 -5.57 26.70
C ASN A 80 5.56 -4.88 25.33
N VAL A 81 4.81 -5.32 24.30
CA VAL A 81 4.90 -4.76 22.95
C VAL A 81 3.73 -3.81 22.68
N THR A 82 4.06 -2.56 22.39
CA THR A 82 3.09 -1.53 21.98
C THR A 82 3.23 -1.24 20.50
N LEU A 83 2.21 -1.61 19.72
CA LEU A 83 2.24 -1.46 18.27
C LEU A 83 1.80 -0.06 17.84
N VAL A 84 2.73 0.70 17.26
CA VAL A 84 2.46 1.97 16.58
C VAL A 84 3.35 2.07 15.35
N GLY A 85 2.78 1.83 14.17
CA GLY A 85 3.49 1.96 12.89
C GLY A 85 4.61 0.93 12.68
N HIS A 86 4.45 -0.29 13.18
CA HIS A 86 5.35 -1.40 12.90
C HIS A 86 5.17 -1.93 11.47
N CYS A 87 6.14 -2.71 11.00
CA CYS A 87 6.07 -3.41 9.72
C CYS A 87 6.10 -4.92 9.94
N VAL A 88 5.41 -5.66 9.06
CA VAL A 88 5.50 -7.12 9.00
C VAL A 88 5.83 -7.54 7.58
N VAL A 89 6.84 -8.38 7.42
CA VAL A 89 7.24 -8.94 6.13
C VAL A 89 7.25 -10.47 6.19
N LYS A 90 7.02 -11.10 5.04
CA LYS A 90 7.16 -12.54 4.87
C LYS A 90 8.61 -12.87 4.49
N LEU A 91 9.24 -13.77 5.25
CA LEU A 91 10.57 -14.29 4.94
C LEU A 91 10.47 -15.52 4.01
N LYS A 92 11.51 -15.75 3.22
CA LYS A 92 11.65 -16.97 2.41
C LYS A 92 11.96 -18.15 3.35
N SER A 93 11.30 -19.29 3.15
CA SER A 93 11.65 -20.51 3.90
C SER A 93 13.05 -20.98 3.50
N SER A 94 13.92 -21.20 4.49
CA SER A 94 15.30 -21.67 4.31
C SER A 94 15.41 -23.18 4.08
N SER A 95 14.30 -23.92 3.98
CA SER A 95 14.32 -25.38 3.87
C SER A 95 14.67 -25.85 2.45
N ASN A 96 15.96 -26.15 2.23
CA ASN A 96 16.45 -26.92 1.08
C ASN A 96 16.27 -28.45 1.24
N ASN A 97 15.50 -28.91 2.24
CA ASN A 97 15.22 -30.32 2.45
C ASN A 97 13.70 -30.58 2.39
N ASN A 98 13.28 -31.27 1.34
CA ASN A 98 12.07 -32.09 1.17
C ASN A 98 10.69 -31.52 1.61
N ASN A 99 9.83 -31.33 0.61
CA ASN A 99 8.36 -31.51 0.57
C ASN A 99 7.48 -30.92 1.71
N ASN A 100 6.55 -30.03 1.31
CA ASN A 100 5.26 -29.79 2.00
C ASN A 100 5.28 -29.20 3.42
N THR A 101 6.03 -28.12 3.68
CA THR A 101 5.73 -27.33 4.89
C THR A 101 4.63 -26.32 4.58
N ASN A 102 3.40 -26.57 5.06
CA ASN A 102 2.31 -25.59 5.16
C ASN A 102 2.67 -24.46 6.17
N GLU A 103 3.91 -23.99 6.19
CA GLU A 103 4.43 -23.01 7.14
C GLU A 103 5.01 -21.81 6.38
N ILE A 104 4.78 -20.61 6.90
CA ILE A 104 5.52 -19.41 6.50
C ILE A 104 6.20 -18.78 7.71
N THR A 105 7.29 -18.07 7.48
CA THR A 105 7.93 -17.27 8.52
C THR A 105 7.61 -15.79 8.30
N LEU A 106 7.13 -15.12 9.35
CA LEU A 106 6.84 -13.70 9.39
C LEU A 106 7.83 -13.00 10.30
N LEU A 107 8.33 -11.84 9.88
CA LEU A 107 9.17 -10.96 10.68
C LEU A 107 8.42 -9.67 10.95
N SER A 108 8.20 -9.35 12.22
CA SER A 108 7.58 -8.11 12.68
C SER A 108 8.61 -7.25 13.38
N PHE A 109 8.75 -5.99 12.97
CA PHE A 109 9.78 -5.11 13.53
C PHE A 109 9.46 -3.62 13.43
N GLY A 110 10.23 -2.84 14.16
CA GLY A 110 10.17 -1.37 14.17
C GLY A 110 8.95 -0.81 14.88
N GLY A 111 8.42 0.31 14.37
CA GLY A 111 7.41 1.11 15.07
C GLY A 111 8.01 2.12 16.04
N MET A 112 7.14 2.90 16.69
CA MET A 112 7.53 3.89 17.70
C MET A 112 8.22 3.24 18.91
N PHE A 113 7.66 2.13 19.38
CA PHE A 113 8.24 1.28 20.43
C PHE A 113 8.84 0.05 19.76
N LYS A 114 10.09 0.16 19.31
CA LYS A 114 10.73 -0.83 18.45
C LYS A 114 10.71 -2.23 19.07
N HIS A 115 10.36 -3.21 18.26
CA HIS A 115 10.57 -4.63 18.56
C HIS A 115 11.20 -5.34 17.36
N THR A 116 11.61 -6.59 17.54
CA THR A 116 11.98 -7.49 16.45
C THR A 116 11.57 -8.90 16.85
N LEU A 117 10.52 -9.40 16.20
CA LEU A 117 9.85 -10.65 16.53
C LEU A 117 9.67 -11.49 15.27
N VAL A 118 9.74 -12.80 15.43
CA VAL A 118 9.52 -13.77 14.37
C VAL A 118 8.35 -14.68 14.74
N MET A 119 7.54 -15.06 13.74
CA MET A 119 6.49 -16.05 13.89
C MET A 119 6.57 -17.06 12.76
N LYS A 120 6.58 -18.34 13.13
CA LYS A 120 6.28 -19.43 12.22
C LYS A 120 4.78 -19.65 12.20
N TYR A 121 4.14 -19.32 11.09
CA TYR A 121 2.70 -19.44 10.93
C TYR A 121 2.33 -20.70 10.17
N VAL A 122 1.39 -21.46 10.72
CA VAL A 122 0.66 -22.54 10.07
C VAL A 122 -0.85 -22.24 10.12
N SER A 123 -1.59 -22.70 9.12
CA SER A 123 -3.04 -22.47 9.03
C SER A 123 -3.78 -22.83 10.33
N VAL A 124 -4.65 -21.92 10.80
CA VAL A 124 -5.61 -22.20 11.89
C VAL A 124 -6.93 -22.81 11.39
N TRP A 125 -7.02 -23.10 10.10
CA TRP A 125 -8.21 -23.65 9.45
C TRP A 125 -8.07 -25.13 9.08
N GLU A 126 -6.85 -25.62 8.95
CA GLU A 126 -6.54 -27.01 8.62
C GLU A 126 -6.40 -27.85 9.89
N SER A 127 -7.36 -28.73 10.16
CA SER A 127 -7.39 -29.58 11.36
C SER A 127 -6.30 -30.65 11.41
N HIS A 128 -5.72 -31.02 10.26
CA HIS A 128 -4.69 -32.04 10.16
C HIS A 128 -3.28 -31.50 10.41
N ILE A 129 -3.08 -30.18 10.45
CA ILE A 129 -1.79 -29.60 10.83
C ILE A 129 -1.68 -29.60 12.36
N THR A 130 -0.83 -30.46 12.90
CA THR A 130 -0.50 -30.42 14.33
C THR A 130 0.33 -29.17 14.63
N LYS A 131 -0.23 -28.25 15.42
CA LYS A 131 0.49 -27.06 15.90
C LYS A 131 1.69 -27.49 16.74
N LYS A 132 2.90 -27.28 16.23
CA LYS A 132 4.13 -27.46 17.00
C LYS A 132 4.28 -26.32 18.02
N ARG A 133 4.96 -26.58 19.14
CA ARG A 133 5.38 -25.55 20.08
C ARG A 133 6.24 -24.52 19.35
N GLY A 134 6.05 -23.22 19.57
CA GLY A 134 6.74 -22.19 18.79
C GLY A 134 5.99 -21.69 17.55
N CYS A 135 4.96 -22.39 17.08
CA CYS A 135 4.15 -21.96 15.93
C CYS A 135 2.99 -21.06 16.37
N ASN A 136 2.57 -20.17 15.48
CA ASN A 136 1.46 -19.23 15.68
C ASN A 136 1.62 -18.44 16.98
N GLU A 137 2.84 -18.08 17.35
CA GLU A 137 3.20 -17.22 18.46
C GLU A 137 4.38 -16.33 18.07
N TRP A 138 4.42 -15.11 18.62
CA TRP A 138 5.52 -14.19 18.39
C TRP A 138 6.67 -14.52 19.34
N LEU A 139 7.84 -14.83 18.78
CA LEU A 139 9.06 -15.11 19.51
C LEU A 139 10.11 -14.02 19.23
N PRO A 140 11.04 -13.74 20.15
CA PRO A 140 12.20 -12.90 19.87
C PRO A 140 12.94 -13.39 18.62
N PHE A 141 13.40 -12.47 17.77
CA PHE A 141 14.23 -12.83 16.63
C PHE A 141 15.67 -13.02 17.11
N ILE A 142 16.17 -14.27 17.06
CA ILE A 142 17.48 -14.68 17.58
C ILE A 142 18.30 -15.24 16.42
N ASP A 143 19.63 -15.08 16.49
CA ASP A 143 20.55 -15.68 15.52
C ASP A 143 20.46 -17.22 15.46
N GLN A 144 21.05 -17.82 14.42
CA GLN A 144 21.00 -19.27 14.18
C GLN A 144 21.59 -20.11 15.32
N ASN A 145 22.46 -19.52 16.14
CA ASN A 145 23.08 -20.20 17.28
C ASN A 145 22.28 -20.04 18.58
N ASN A 146 21.13 -19.36 18.54
CA ASN A 146 20.32 -18.98 19.70
C ASN A 146 21.10 -18.13 20.74
N LYS A 147 22.14 -17.41 20.32
CA LYS A 147 23.07 -16.70 21.23
C LYS A 147 22.78 -15.22 21.34
N ARG A 148 22.22 -14.60 20.29
CA ARG A 148 22.06 -13.14 20.23
C ARG A 148 20.68 -12.73 19.76
N LEU A 149 20.03 -11.85 20.53
CA LEU A 149 18.85 -11.13 20.08
C LEU A 149 19.23 -10.18 18.95
N ILE A 150 18.51 -10.30 17.84
CA ILE A 150 18.63 -9.42 16.68
C ILE A 150 17.67 -8.26 16.86
N SER A 151 18.19 -7.05 16.75
CA SER A 151 17.40 -5.82 16.78
C SER A 151 17.53 -5.12 15.43
N ILE A 152 16.39 -4.83 14.81
CA ILE A 152 16.31 -4.04 13.59
C ILE A 152 15.76 -2.65 13.96
N GLY A 153 16.61 -1.65 13.78
CA GLY A 153 16.40 -0.24 14.12
C GLY A 153 17.28 0.20 15.27
N ARG A 154 18.12 1.23 15.04
CA ARG A 154 19.03 1.76 16.08
C ARG A 154 18.23 2.52 17.12
N TYR A 155 18.78 2.70 18.33
CA TYR A 155 18.05 3.31 19.46
C TYR A 155 17.47 4.69 19.11
N HIS A 156 18.23 5.55 18.44
CA HIS A 156 17.81 6.92 18.09
C HIS A 156 16.96 7.03 16.82
N ASP A 157 16.81 5.95 16.03
CA ASP A 157 16.10 6.04 14.75
C ASP A 157 14.57 6.12 14.95
N VAL A 158 13.85 6.84 14.09
CA VAL A 158 12.38 6.94 14.15
C VAL A 158 11.76 5.94 13.18
N TYR A 159 11.34 4.78 13.71
CA TYR A 159 10.77 3.68 12.92
C TYR A 159 9.22 3.73 12.87
N CYS A 160 8.59 4.79 13.37
CA CYS A 160 7.13 4.92 13.30
C CYS A 160 6.66 5.09 11.85
N GLY A 161 5.86 4.13 11.35
CA GLY A 161 5.32 4.19 9.99
C GLY A 161 6.33 3.84 8.91
N LEU A 162 7.40 3.11 9.26
CA LEU A 162 8.37 2.59 8.31
C LEU A 162 7.70 1.70 7.26
N ARG A 163 8.35 1.54 6.10
CA ARG A 163 8.00 0.49 5.15
C ARG A 163 9.21 -0.40 4.90
N ALA A 164 8.95 -1.67 4.63
CA ALA A 164 9.99 -2.58 4.25
C ALA A 164 9.50 -3.59 3.23
N ILE A 165 10.42 -4.02 2.38
CA ILE A 165 10.20 -5.01 1.34
C ILE A 165 11.38 -5.98 1.31
N VAL A 166 11.07 -7.26 1.10
CA VAL A 166 12.10 -8.29 0.89
C VAL A 166 12.37 -8.38 -0.60
N GLY A 167 13.64 -8.23 -0.98
CA GLY A 167 14.12 -8.33 -2.35
C GLY A 167 15.57 -8.84 -2.36
N GLY A 168 16.34 -8.38 -3.34
CA GLY A 168 17.65 -8.95 -3.63
C GLY A 168 17.55 -10.12 -4.61
N ASN A 169 18.67 -10.45 -5.24
CA ASN A 169 18.76 -11.52 -6.22
C ASN A 169 18.33 -12.85 -5.60
N SER A 170 18.75 -13.10 -4.36
CA SER A 170 18.43 -14.29 -3.57
C SER A 170 17.23 -14.15 -2.64
N ASN A 171 16.49 -13.03 -2.69
CA ASN A 171 15.41 -12.68 -1.76
C ASN A 171 15.86 -12.64 -0.28
N ASN A 172 17.09 -12.19 -0.04
CA ASN A 172 17.72 -12.11 1.28
C ASN A 172 17.92 -10.68 1.77
N LEU A 173 17.60 -9.66 0.97
CA LEU A 173 17.78 -8.27 1.36
C LEU A 173 16.46 -7.68 1.82
N LEU A 174 16.48 -7.08 3.00
CA LEU A 174 15.39 -6.30 3.56
C LEU A 174 15.70 -4.82 3.35
N PHE A 175 14.98 -4.19 2.42
CA PHE A 175 15.04 -2.75 2.19
C PHE A 175 14.09 -2.07 3.16
N ILE A 176 14.59 -1.12 3.95
CA ILE A 176 13.84 -0.48 5.04
C ILE A 176 13.89 1.03 4.84
N THR A 177 12.73 1.65 4.67
CA THR A 177 12.58 3.11 4.54
C THR A 177 11.89 3.68 5.77
N TYR A 178 12.49 4.71 6.37
CA TYR A 178 12.01 5.26 7.64
C TYR A 178 12.39 6.74 7.82
N SER A 179 11.73 7.39 8.78
CA SER A 179 11.91 8.80 9.10
C SER A 179 13.33 9.10 9.63
N PRO A 180 13.89 10.29 9.36
CA PRO A 180 13.32 11.34 8.50
C PRO A 180 13.38 10.98 7.02
N LYS A 181 14.55 10.58 6.49
CA LYS A 181 14.79 10.43 5.06
C LYS A 181 15.70 9.24 4.77
N ASN A 182 15.52 8.13 5.48
CA ASN A 182 16.51 7.06 5.49
C ASN A 182 16.05 5.86 4.66
N ILE A 183 17.02 5.21 4.03
CA ILE A 183 16.90 3.86 3.51
C ILE A 183 18.08 3.00 4.00
N ASP A 184 17.77 1.89 4.66
CA ASP A 184 18.74 0.88 5.08
C ASP A 184 18.56 -0.42 4.29
N ILE A 185 19.66 -1.17 4.15
CA ILE A 185 19.63 -2.55 3.67
C ILE A 185 20.14 -3.45 4.78
N PHE A 186 19.28 -4.38 5.18
CA PHE A 186 19.60 -5.43 6.14
C PHE A 186 19.61 -6.78 5.43
N ASP A 187 20.71 -7.51 5.51
CA ASP A 187 20.82 -8.86 4.96
C ASP A 187 20.25 -9.87 5.96
N LEU A 188 19.18 -10.54 5.55
CA LEU A 188 18.44 -11.53 6.33
C LEU A 188 19.22 -12.83 6.54
N ASN A 189 20.26 -13.11 5.74
CA ASN A 189 21.10 -14.28 5.92
C ASN A 189 22.19 -14.05 6.97
N THR A 190 22.89 -12.91 6.87
CA THR A 190 23.98 -12.56 7.79
C THR A 190 23.49 -11.83 9.04
N LEU A 191 22.24 -11.35 9.03
CA LEU A 191 21.60 -10.60 10.11
C LEU A 191 22.34 -9.28 10.42
N GLN A 192 22.82 -8.61 9.37
CA GLN A 192 23.62 -7.39 9.46
C GLN A 192 23.15 -6.31 8.48
N TYR A 193 23.39 -5.05 8.85
CA TYR A 193 23.25 -3.92 7.93
C TYR A 193 24.40 -3.93 6.92
N ILE A 194 24.08 -3.82 5.63
CA ILE A 194 25.08 -3.85 4.55
C ILE A 194 25.21 -2.50 3.81
N ASN A 195 24.18 -1.66 3.88
CA ASN A 195 24.19 -0.34 3.27
C ASN A 195 23.18 0.60 3.92
N HIS A 196 23.42 1.90 3.77
CA HIS A 196 22.59 3.00 4.21
C HIS A 196 22.68 4.15 3.22
N SER A 197 21.57 4.85 2.98
CA SER A 197 21.57 6.12 2.25
C SER A 197 20.49 7.05 2.76
N THR A 198 20.66 8.34 2.48
CA THR A 198 19.61 9.34 2.64
C THR A 198 18.85 9.50 1.33
N LEU A 199 17.52 9.48 1.39
CA LEU A 199 16.62 9.72 0.28
C LEU A 199 16.64 11.21 -0.08
N PRO A 200 16.73 11.58 -1.37
CA PRO A 200 16.76 12.99 -1.81
C PRO A 200 15.36 13.60 -1.81
N ILE A 201 14.80 13.79 -0.61
CA ILE A 201 13.42 14.22 -0.40
C ILE A 201 13.36 15.37 0.60
N ASP A 202 12.31 16.18 0.54
CA ASP A 202 12.18 17.35 1.42
C ASP A 202 11.50 17.01 2.75
N ASN A 203 10.54 16.08 2.73
CA ASN A 203 9.69 15.75 3.86
C ASN A 203 10.14 14.49 4.62
N ASP A 204 9.77 14.41 5.89
CA ASP A 204 10.00 13.22 6.72
C ASP A 204 9.03 12.10 6.36
N ILE A 205 9.55 10.96 5.90
CA ILE A 205 8.74 9.85 5.40
C ILE A 205 8.17 8.97 6.51
N HIS A 206 6.88 8.66 6.37
CA HIS A 206 6.15 7.72 7.21
C HIS A 206 4.84 7.33 6.50
N TYR A 207 4.36 6.09 6.70
CA TYR A 207 3.14 5.54 6.06
C TYR A 207 3.08 5.77 4.53
N HIS A 208 4.24 5.80 3.88
CA HIS A 208 4.40 6.04 2.45
C HIS A 208 4.10 4.78 1.62
N CYS A 209 3.99 4.93 0.29
CA CYS A 209 4.02 3.80 -0.66
C CYS A 209 5.46 3.35 -0.79
N PHE A 210 5.72 2.05 -0.62
CA PHE A 210 7.00 1.47 -0.98
C PHE A 210 6.77 0.12 -1.62
N VAL A 211 7.19 -0.01 -2.89
CA VAL A 211 6.96 -1.21 -3.69
C VAL A 211 8.22 -1.61 -4.44
N LEU A 212 8.40 -2.92 -4.61
CA LEU A 212 9.42 -3.47 -5.50
C LEU A 212 8.83 -3.51 -6.92
N SER A 213 9.51 -2.87 -7.88
CA SER A 213 9.18 -3.00 -9.30
C SER A 213 9.64 -4.36 -9.82
N LYS A 214 9.08 -4.83 -10.95
CA LYS A 214 9.49 -6.12 -11.54
C LYS A 214 10.99 -6.11 -11.82
N LYS A 215 11.61 -7.29 -11.66
CA LYS A 215 13.05 -7.47 -11.86
C LYS A 215 13.45 -7.02 -13.26
N GLU A 216 14.43 -6.12 -13.30
CA GLU A 216 15.14 -5.76 -14.52
C GLU A 216 15.81 -7.01 -15.12
N LYS A 217 16.20 -6.96 -16.39
CA LYS A 217 16.96 -8.07 -17.03
C LYS A 217 18.22 -8.43 -16.24
N ASN A 218 18.80 -7.45 -15.55
CA ASN A 218 19.91 -7.65 -14.63
C ASN A 218 19.41 -8.07 -13.25
N LYS A 219 19.70 -9.32 -12.86
CA LYS A 219 19.28 -9.90 -11.59
C LYS A 219 19.89 -9.24 -10.35
N ASP A 220 20.99 -8.52 -10.51
CA ASP A 220 21.69 -7.83 -9.41
C ASP A 220 21.12 -6.43 -9.13
N VAL A 221 20.10 -6.01 -9.88
CA VAL A 221 19.50 -4.68 -9.78
C VAL A 221 18.10 -4.78 -9.20
N ASN A 222 17.89 -4.13 -8.07
CA ASN A 222 16.58 -3.96 -7.46
C ASN A 222 16.06 -2.58 -7.78
N LYS A 223 14.92 -2.51 -8.44
CA LYS A 223 14.21 -1.26 -8.69
C LYS A 223 13.04 -1.16 -7.75
N MET A 224 12.98 -0.09 -6.98
CA MET A 224 11.94 0.18 -6.00
C MET A 224 11.32 1.53 -6.32
N LEU A 225 10.05 1.69 -5.97
CA LEU A 225 9.34 2.95 -6.12
C LEU A 225 8.84 3.40 -4.76
N LEU A 226 9.02 4.68 -4.47
CA LEU A 226 8.54 5.33 -3.27
C LEU A 226 7.66 6.51 -3.64
N PHE A 227 6.50 6.62 -3.01
CA PHE A 227 5.63 7.79 -3.13
C PHE A 227 5.27 8.28 -1.74
N PHE A 228 5.30 9.59 -1.51
CA PHE A 228 4.90 10.20 -0.25
C PHE A 228 4.59 11.68 -0.46
N LYS A 229 3.34 12.10 -0.23
CA LYS A 229 2.89 13.47 -0.54
C LYS A 229 3.34 13.86 -1.96
N ASN A 230 4.06 14.97 -2.11
CA ASN A 230 4.54 15.50 -3.39
C ASN A 230 5.81 14.82 -3.91
N THR A 231 6.33 13.83 -3.19
CA THR A 231 7.57 13.13 -3.50
C THR A 231 7.28 11.81 -4.18
N GLY A 232 7.86 11.60 -5.36
CA GLY A 232 7.95 10.30 -6.03
C GLY A 232 9.41 9.99 -6.32
N LEU A 233 9.86 8.76 -6.04
CA LEU A 233 11.23 8.32 -6.28
C LEU A 233 11.28 6.96 -6.96
N SER A 234 12.11 6.84 -7.98
CA SER A 234 12.67 5.58 -8.47
C SER A 234 14.00 5.34 -7.77
N ILE A 235 14.09 4.26 -7.02
CA ILE A 235 15.28 3.87 -6.26
C ILE A 235 15.85 2.62 -6.90
N ILE A 236 17.06 2.74 -7.45
CA ILE A 236 17.79 1.62 -8.04
C ILE A 236 18.91 1.25 -7.06
N TYR A 237 18.96 -0.02 -6.67
CA TYR A 237 20.04 -0.57 -5.87
C TYR A 237 20.77 -1.66 -6.63
N ASN A 238 22.08 -1.50 -6.80
CA ASN A 238 22.95 -2.50 -7.42
C ASN A 238 23.65 -3.33 -6.33
N GLU A 239 23.30 -4.61 -6.23
CA GLU A 239 23.81 -5.52 -5.20
C GLU A 239 25.33 -5.74 -5.29
N LYS A 240 25.89 -5.81 -6.51
CA LYS A 240 27.34 -6.03 -6.71
C LYS A 240 28.18 -4.80 -6.39
N LYS A 241 27.68 -3.62 -6.78
CA LYS A 241 28.37 -2.34 -6.55
C LYS A 241 28.08 -1.78 -5.15
N ASN A 242 27.09 -2.34 -4.45
CA ASN A 242 26.61 -1.86 -3.16
C ASN A 242 26.31 -0.35 -3.19
N ASN A 243 25.57 0.12 -4.20
CA ASN A 243 25.27 1.54 -4.34
C ASN A 243 23.82 1.80 -4.77
N PHE A 244 23.35 2.99 -4.39
CA PHE A 244 22.03 3.51 -4.74
C PHE A 244 22.12 4.53 -5.87
N GLN A 245 21.08 4.56 -6.70
CA GLN A 245 20.76 5.66 -7.60
C GLN A 245 19.30 6.06 -7.35
N PHE A 246 19.06 7.37 -7.39
CA PHE A 246 17.76 7.97 -7.12
C PHE A 246 17.35 8.85 -8.30
N ASP A 247 16.16 8.62 -8.83
CA ASP A 247 15.55 9.46 -9.86
C ASP A 247 14.18 9.95 -9.37
N ASN A 248 13.90 11.23 -9.55
CA ASN A 248 12.61 11.80 -9.18
C ASN A 248 11.50 11.35 -10.14
N ILE A 249 10.34 11.05 -9.57
CA ILE A 249 9.11 10.75 -10.30
C ILE A 249 8.10 11.85 -9.97
N ARG A 250 7.49 12.43 -11.01
CA ARG A 250 6.42 13.40 -10.82
C ARG A 250 5.21 12.73 -10.18
N VAL A 251 4.70 13.33 -9.11
CA VAL A 251 3.42 12.97 -8.49
C VAL A 251 2.33 13.85 -9.07
N CYS A 252 1.15 13.29 -9.38
CA CYS A 252 0.07 14.08 -9.95
C CYS A 252 -0.47 15.14 -8.98
N THR A 253 -1.05 16.19 -9.54
CA THR A 253 -1.43 17.39 -8.78
C THR A 253 -2.47 17.14 -7.69
N THR A 254 -3.30 16.11 -7.84
CA THR A 254 -4.40 15.81 -6.91
C THR A 254 -4.02 14.87 -5.78
N ILE A 255 -3.00 14.01 -5.92
CA ILE A 255 -2.58 13.11 -4.84
C ILE A 255 -1.43 13.69 -3.99
N LYS A 256 -0.77 14.75 -4.47
CA LYS A 256 0.47 15.31 -3.87
C LYS A 256 0.35 15.76 -2.41
N SER A 257 -0.84 16.05 -1.89
CA SER A 257 -1.03 16.44 -0.49
C SER A 257 -1.25 15.25 0.44
N PHE A 258 -1.43 14.04 -0.11
CA PHE A 258 -1.93 12.91 0.64
C PHE A 258 -0.87 11.86 0.95
N PHE A 259 -1.07 11.14 2.06
CA PHE A 259 -0.26 10.01 2.50
C PHE A 259 -1.14 8.94 3.16
N SER A 260 -0.56 7.86 3.69
CA SER A 260 -1.27 6.81 4.42
C SER A 260 -2.44 6.18 3.64
N TYR A 261 -2.34 6.15 2.31
CA TYR A 261 -3.25 5.44 1.41
C TYR A 261 -3.08 3.93 1.52
N GLY A 262 -4.13 3.18 1.19
CA GLY A 262 -4.00 1.77 0.85
C GLY A 262 -3.41 1.65 -0.55
N TYR A 263 -2.46 0.74 -0.77
CA TYR A 263 -1.89 0.57 -2.10
C TYR A 263 -1.62 -0.91 -2.42
N VAL A 264 -1.72 -1.25 -3.71
CA VAL A 264 -1.30 -2.54 -4.25
C VAL A 264 -0.51 -2.32 -5.53
N CYS A 265 0.47 -3.19 -5.80
CA CYS A 265 1.25 -3.15 -7.03
C CYS A 265 1.08 -4.46 -7.80
N ILE A 266 0.63 -4.37 -9.05
CA ILE A 266 0.41 -5.50 -9.94
C ILE A 266 0.64 -5.08 -11.39
N ASN A 267 1.27 -5.94 -12.19
CA ASN A 267 1.43 -5.74 -13.63
C ASN A 267 1.99 -4.37 -14.04
N ASP A 268 3.02 -3.90 -13.34
CA ASP A 268 3.65 -2.60 -13.59
C ASP A 268 2.70 -1.40 -13.35
N VAL A 269 1.67 -1.62 -12.54
CA VAL A 269 0.69 -0.63 -12.13
C VAL A 269 0.64 -0.59 -10.60
N ILE A 270 0.60 0.62 -10.04
CA ILE A 270 0.29 0.83 -8.63
C ILE A 270 -1.11 1.44 -8.54
N LEU A 271 -1.97 0.82 -7.76
CA LEU A 271 -3.25 1.41 -7.36
C LEU A 271 -3.11 2.02 -5.98
N PHE A 272 -3.64 3.22 -5.81
CA PHE A 272 -3.70 3.95 -4.55
C PHE A 272 -5.16 4.20 -4.20
N PHE A 273 -5.54 3.91 -2.96
CA PHE A 273 -6.90 4.01 -2.46
C PHE A 273 -6.92 4.93 -1.24
N GLY A 274 -7.78 5.95 -1.28
CA GLY A 274 -7.98 6.88 -0.17
C GLY A 274 -6.70 7.62 0.22
N GLY A 275 -6.50 7.80 1.52
CA GLY A 275 -5.38 8.56 2.08
C GLY A 275 -5.83 9.68 3.00
N ASP A 276 -4.86 10.42 3.53
CA ASP A 276 -5.03 11.48 4.53
C ASP A 276 -4.24 12.72 4.13
N ASP A 277 -4.77 13.92 4.33
CA ASP A 277 -4.10 15.20 4.01
C ASP A 277 -3.29 15.81 5.16
N ASP A 278 -3.22 15.17 6.34
CA ASP A 278 -2.51 15.63 7.54
C ASP A 278 -3.15 16.88 8.18
N LEU A 279 -3.40 17.91 7.36
CA LEU A 279 -3.88 19.23 7.74
C LEU A 279 -5.27 19.21 8.37
N GLU A 280 -6.22 18.54 7.71
CA GLU A 280 -7.60 18.46 8.19
C GLU A 280 -7.96 17.05 8.66
N SER A 281 -7.00 16.12 8.62
CA SER A 281 -7.21 14.69 8.88
C SER A 281 -8.38 14.12 8.05
N ARG A 282 -8.57 14.66 6.83
CA ARG A 282 -9.68 14.27 5.97
C ARG A 282 -9.31 13.02 5.21
N ALA A 283 -9.97 11.93 5.56
CA ALA A 283 -9.87 10.71 4.81
C ALA A 283 -10.43 10.91 3.39
N LEU A 284 -9.70 10.42 2.38
CA LEU A 284 -10.12 10.44 0.98
C LEU A 284 -10.87 9.17 0.60
N LYS A 285 -11.74 9.31 -0.41
CA LYS A 285 -12.34 8.19 -1.13
C LYS A 285 -11.73 7.92 -2.50
N ASP A 286 -10.95 8.85 -3.03
CA ASP A 286 -10.44 8.77 -4.40
C ASP A 286 -9.54 7.54 -4.62
N VAL A 287 -9.54 7.04 -5.86
CA VAL A 287 -8.65 5.96 -6.30
C VAL A 287 -7.79 6.46 -7.46
N TYR A 288 -6.50 6.18 -7.39
CA TYR A 288 -5.52 6.58 -8.39
C TYR A 288 -4.77 5.38 -8.95
N LYS A 289 -4.38 5.49 -10.22
CA LYS A 289 -3.51 4.55 -10.91
C LYS A 289 -2.21 5.25 -11.29
N TYR A 290 -1.09 4.60 -11.03
CA TYR A 290 0.20 4.96 -11.59
C TYR A 290 0.72 3.82 -12.47
N SER A 291 0.88 4.10 -13.77
CA SER A 291 1.48 3.19 -14.74
C SER A 291 3.00 3.35 -14.71
N ILE A 292 3.71 2.37 -14.18
CA ILE A 292 5.17 2.41 -14.00
C ILE A 292 5.89 2.49 -15.35
N LYS A 293 5.41 1.75 -16.35
CA LYS A 293 6.01 1.71 -17.70
C LYS A 293 5.83 3.01 -18.46
N GLN A 294 4.65 3.62 -18.36
CA GLN A 294 4.31 4.84 -19.08
C GLN A 294 4.67 6.10 -18.29
N ASN A 295 5.06 5.97 -17.02
CA ASN A 295 5.25 7.08 -16.09
C ASN A 295 4.04 8.04 -16.10
N LYS A 296 2.84 7.44 -16.01
CA LYS A 296 1.56 8.13 -16.24
C LYS A 296 0.64 7.92 -15.06
N TRP A 297 0.04 9.02 -14.60
CA TRP A 297 -0.99 9.00 -13.56
C TRP A 297 -2.38 9.02 -14.17
N MET A 298 -3.34 8.52 -13.42
CA MET A 298 -4.76 8.60 -13.70
C MET A 298 -5.54 8.60 -12.40
N LYS A 299 -6.64 9.34 -12.36
CA LYS A 299 -7.66 9.25 -11.32
C LYS A 299 -8.85 8.48 -11.89
N PHE A 300 -9.33 7.47 -11.16
CA PHE A 300 -10.55 6.78 -11.54
C PHE A 300 -11.78 7.62 -11.24
N GLU A 301 -12.83 7.45 -12.05
CA GLU A 301 -14.16 7.98 -11.74
C GLU A 301 -14.76 7.30 -10.50
N GLN A 302 -14.50 6.00 -10.38
CA GLN A 302 -14.93 5.16 -9.27
C GLN A 302 -14.08 5.45 -8.03
N ALA A 303 -14.76 5.57 -6.89
CA ALA A 303 -14.15 5.87 -5.59
C ALA A 303 -14.51 4.80 -4.56
N LEU A 304 -13.79 4.79 -3.44
CA LEU A 304 -14.19 4.05 -2.24
C LEU A 304 -15.60 4.49 -1.79
N PRO A 305 -16.43 3.57 -1.27
CA PRO A 305 -17.75 3.91 -0.75
C PRO A 305 -17.66 4.75 0.54
N ILE A 306 -16.51 4.72 1.21
CA ILE A 306 -16.25 5.43 2.46
C ILE A 306 -14.86 6.06 2.36
N SER A 307 -14.74 7.29 2.83
CA SER A 307 -13.45 7.95 3.02
C SER A 307 -12.62 7.17 4.04
N LEU A 308 -11.45 6.68 3.65
CA LEU A 308 -10.61 5.87 4.54
C LEU A 308 -9.14 6.27 4.42
N SER A 309 -8.46 6.29 5.57
CA SER A 309 -7.00 6.38 5.67
C SER A 309 -6.45 5.30 6.60
N GLY A 310 -5.17 4.96 6.43
CA GLY A 310 -4.48 4.04 7.34
C GLY A 310 -5.05 2.63 7.37
N PHE A 311 -5.77 2.19 6.34
CA PHE A 311 -6.20 0.81 6.15
C PHE A 311 -5.13 0.01 5.39
N VAL A 312 -5.33 -1.30 5.28
CA VAL A 312 -4.49 -2.17 4.44
C VAL A 312 -5.24 -2.49 3.16
N ALA A 313 -4.61 -2.24 2.01
CA ALA A 313 -5.02 -2.81 0.73
C ALA A 313 -4.09 -3.99 0.42
N ILE A 314 -4.64 -5.17 0.11
CA ILE A 314 -3.85 -6.37 -0.18
C ILE A 314 -4.52 -7.21 -1.26
N LEU A 315 -3.75 -7.70 -2.22
CA LEU A 315 -4.25 -8.62 -3.24
C LEU A 315 -4.43 -10.01 -2.64
N ASP A 316 -5.51 -10.70 -3.00
CA ASP A 316 -5.63 -12.13 -2.74
C ASP A 316 -4.57 -12.92 -3.51
N LYS A 317 -4.44 -14.22 -3.20
CA LYS A 317 -3.38 -15.06 -3.76
C LYS A 317 -3.39 -15.14 -5.30
N ASN A 318 -4.59 -15.10 -5.88
CA ASN A 318 -4.79 -15.18 -7.32
C ASN A 318 -4.81 -13.80 -7.99
N ASN A 319 -4.54 -12.72 -7.23
CA ASN A 319 -4.61 -11.34 -7.70
C ASN A 319 -5.96 -10.98 -8.36
N THR A 320 -7.02 -11.67 -7.96
CA THR A 320 -8.37 -11.49 -8.48
C THR A 320 -9.09 -10.37 -7.73
N TYR A 321 -8.85 -10.24 -6.42
CA TYR A 321 -9.49 -9.25 -5.56
C TYR A 321 -8.47 -8.44 -4.78
N VAL A 322 -8.74 -7.16 -4.62
CA VAL A 322 -8.10 -6.31 -3.62
C VAL A 322 -8.97 -6.31 -2.38
N HIS A 323 -8.43 -6.75 -1.26
CA HIS A 323 -9.04 -6.65 0.06
C HIS A 323 -8.61 -5.37 0.74
N ILE A 324 -9.59 -4.64 1.28
CA ILE A 324 -9.45 -3.41 2.04
C ILE A 324 -9.88 -3.71 3.47
N ILE A 325 -8.94 -3.59 4.41
CA ILE A 325 -9.11 -4.08 5.79
C ILE A 325 -8.79 -2.96 6.79
N GLY A 326 -9.76 -2.68 7.67
CA GLY A 326 -9.68 -1.68 8.73
C GLY A 326 -9.74 -0.25 8.21
N GLY A 327 -9.03 0.65 8.89
CA GLY A 327 -8.86 2.05 8.53
C GLY A 327 -9.37 3.03 9.57
N PHE A 328 -9.33 4.30 9.19
CA PHE A 328 -9.85 5.43 9.94
C PHE A 328 -10.65 6.31 8.97
N ASP A 329 -11.87 6.71 9.36
CA ASP A 329 -12.79 7.48 8.52
C ASP A 329 -12.72 9.00 8.74
N GLY A 330 -11.72 9.47 9.51
CA GLY A 330 -11.63 10.85 10.00
C GLY A 330 -12.20 11.03 11.42
N LYS A 331 -12.97 10.05 11.93
CA LYS A 331 -13.60 10.11 13.27
C LYS A 331 -13.32 8.86 14.10
N ASN A 332 -13.50 7.67 13.51
CA ASN A 332 -13.46 6.39 14.18
C ASN A 332 -12.50 5.41 13.50
N VAL A 333 -11.90 4.54 14.30
CA VAL A 333 -11.20 3.37 13.78
C VAL A 333 -12.24 2.35 13.34
N MET A 334 -12.08 1.85 12.11
CA MET A 334 -13.10 1.05 11.43
C MET A 334 -12.83 -0.45 11.59
N ALA A 335 -13.91 -1.23 11.68
CA ALA A 335 -13.90 -2.69 11.56
C ALA A 335 -14.27 -3.14 10.14
N THR A 336 -14.12 -2.25 9.16
CA THR A 336 -14.51 -2.47 7.77
C THR A 336 -13.63 -3.51 7.10
N HIS A 337 -14.24 -4.47 6.41
CA HIS A 337 -13.57 -5.32 5.44
C HIS A 337 -14.41 -5.31 4.17
N MET A 338 -13.81 -4.87 3.06
CA MET A 338 -14.43 -4.93 1.74
C MET A 338 -13.45 -5.55 0.74
N LYS A 339 -13.96 -6.06 -0.37
CA LYS A 339 -13.14 -6.47 -1.51
C LYS A 339 -13.68 -5.88 -2.80
N VAL A 340 -12.80 -5.68 -3.77
CA VAL A 340 -13.14 -5.24 -5.13
C VAL A 340 -12.39 -6.08 -6.15
N LYS A 341 -13.02 -6.37 -7.29
CA LYS A 341 -12.43 -7.20 -8.34
C LYS A 341 -11.36 -6.41 -9.09
N MET A 342 -10.16 -6.96 -9.17
CA MET A 342 -9.00 -6.32 -9.80
C MET A 342 -9.23 -6.02 -11.29
N GLY A 343 -9.95 -6.91 -12.00
CA GLY A 343 -10.23 -6.75 -13.42
C GLY A 343 -10.92 -5.43 -13.77
N GLN A 344 -11.75 -4.88 -12.88
CA GLN A 344 -12.43 -3.61 -13.11
C GLN A 344 -11.46 -2.42 -13.24
N TRP A 345 -10.36 -2.45 -12.50
CA TRP A 345 -9.33 -1.38 -12.50
C TRP A 345 -8.33 -1.49 -13.66
N MET A 346 -8.40 -2.58 -14.41
CA MET A 346 -7.53 -2.87 -15.57
C MET A 346 -8.27 -2.75 -16.90
N ASN A 347 -9.55 -2.34 -16.88
CA ASN A 347 -10.34 -2.10 -18.09
C ASN A 347 -9.82 -0.87 -18.86
N GLU A 348 -10.35 -0.70 -20.07
CA GLU A 348 -10.12 0.51 -20.87
C GLU A 348 -10.59 1.76 -20.11
N GLU A 349 -9.84 2.84 -20.32
CA GLU A 349 -10.09 4.15 -19.71
C GLU A 349 -11.43 4.70 -20.21
N THR A 350 -12.27 5.20 -19.30
CA THR A 350 -13.49 5.93 -19.69
C THR A 350 -13.15 7.28 -20.32
N GLU A 351 -14.09 7.91 -21.02
CA GLU A 351 -13.88 9.26 -21.57
C GLU A 351 -13.54 10.28 -20.47
N THR A 352 -14.16 10.17 -19.29
CA THR A 352 -13.85 11.01 -18.12
C THR A 352 -12.40 10.81 -17.66
N GLU A 353 -11.93 9.56 -17.63
CA GLU A 353 -10.56 9.23 -17.20
C GLU A 353 -9.52 9.69 -18.23
N LYS A 354 -9.82 9.59 -19.52
CA LYS A 354 -8.98 10.14 -20.61
C LYS A 354 -8.85 11.66 -20.52
N LEU A 355 -9.96 12.37 -20.30
CA LEU A 355 -9.96 13.82 -20.10
C LEU A 355 -9.13 14.21 -18.87
N TRP A 356 -9.23 13.46 -17.78
CA TRP A 356 -8.44 13.71 -16.58
C TRP A 356 -6.93 13.57 -16.86
N ILE A 357 -6.55 12.54 -17.62
CA ILE A 357 -5.17 12.31 -18.05
C ILE A 357 -4.65 13.50 -18.86
N GLU A 358 -5.40 13.95 -19.86
CA GLU A 358 -4.98 15.05 -20.75
C GLU A 358 -4.78 16.34 -19.97
N GLU A 359 -5.69 16.65 -19.04
CA GLU A 359 -5.58 17.81 -18.17
C GLU A 359 -4.36 17.72 -17.24
N GLU A 360 -4.04 16.53 -16.73
CA GLU A 360 -2.87 16.32 -15.87
C GLU A 360 -1.55 16.41 -16.66
N GLU A 361 -1.50 15.93 -17.91
CA GLU A 361 -0.34 16.14 -18.79
C GLU A 361 -0.18 17.61 -19.18
N ARG A 362 -1.27 18.35 -19.42
CA ARG A 362 -1.22 19.81 -19.65
C ARG A 362 -0.62 20.55 -18.45
N LYS A 363 -1.01 20.18 -17.22
CA LYS A 363 -0.43 20.75 -16.00
C LYS A 363 1.06 20.47 -15.88
N LYS A 364 1.49 19.26 -16.23
CA LYS A 364 2.92 18.87 -16.25
C LYS A 364 3.73 19.71 -17.23
N GLU A 365 3.22 19.98 -18.43
CA GLU A 365 3.91 20.87 -19.38
C GLU A 365 4.00 22.32 -18.87
N ILE A 366 2.94 22.82 -18.23
CA ILE A 366 2.95 24.14 -17.59
C ILE A 366 3.99 24.21 -16.46
N GLU A 367 4.06 23.20 -15.61
CA GLU A 367 5.07 23.10 -14.53
C GLU A 367 6.49 23.10 -15.08
N LYS A 368 6.74 22.34 -16.16
CA LYS A 368 8.04 22.30 -16.84
C LYS A 368 8.42 23.66 -17.42
N THR A 369 7.47 24.31 -18.11
CA THR A 369 7.68 25.64 -18.69
C THR A 369 7.99 26.68 -17.61
N LYS A 370 7.25 26.66 -16.49
CA LYS A 370 7.51 27.54 -15.34
C LYS A 370 8.91 27.32 -14.76
N ALA A 371 9.32 26.08 -14.59
CA ALA A 371 10.66 25.75 -14.07
C ALA A 371 11.78 26.20 -15.02
N GLU A 372 11.57 26.16 -16.33
CA GLU A 372 12.53 26.68 -17.33
C GLU A 372 12.61 28.21 -17.29
N VAL A 373 11.47 28.91 -17.21
CA VAL A 373 11.42 30.37 -17.07
C VAL A 373 12.13 30.83 -15.79
N GLU A 374 11.85 30.19 -14.64
CA GLU A 374 12.51 30.52 -13.38
C GLU A 374 14.03 30.31 -13.42
N LYS A 375 14.50 29.29 -14.15
CA LYS A 375 15.94 29.07 -14.38
C LYS A 375 16.56 30.16 -15.24
N MET A 376 15.86 30.61 -16.28
CA MET A 376 16.32 31.70 -17.15
C MET A 376 16.38 33.03 -16.39
N GLU A 377 15.38 33.34 -15.56
CA GLU A 377 15.36 34.54 -14.72
C GLU A 377 16.53 34.55 -13.72
N LYS A 378 16.79 33.41 -13.06
CA LYS A 378 17.91 33.26 -12.10
C LYS A 378 19.28 33.24 -12.77
N GLY A 379 19.39 32.70 -13.98
CA GLY A 379 20.64 32.62 -14.74
C GLY A 379 21.06 33.92 -15.41
N ASN A 380 20.09 34.76 -15.80
CA ASN A 380 20.36 35.97 -16.58
C ASN A 380 20.31 37.28 -15.78
N GLY A 381 20.00 37.26 -14.49
CA GLY A 381 19.85 38.50 -13.70
C GLY A 381 18.76 39.45 -14.23
N PHE A 382 17.89 38.96 -15.12
CA PHE A 382 16.86 39.75 -15.78
C PHE A 382 15.60 39.79 -14.89
N SER A 383 15.34 40.95 -14.28
CA SER A 383 14.09 41.22 -13.59
C SER A 383 13.04 41.69 -14.59
N ILE A 384 11.96 40.93 -14.76
CA ILE A 384 10.77 41.31 -15.57
C ILE A 384 9.98 42.48 -14.91
N LYS A 385 10.53 43.16 -13.88
CA LYS A 385 9.94 44.38 -13.32
C LYS A 385 10.18 45.64 -14.18
N SER A 386 10.83 45.56 -15.34
CA SER A 386 11.13 46.73 -16.18
C SER A 386 10.30 46.87 -17.45
N LEU A 387 9.29 46.03 -17.68
CA LEU A 387 8.34 46.21 -18.78
C LEU A 387 7.02 46.72 -18.21
N LYS A 388 6.96 48.05 -18.02
CA LYS A 388 5.73 48.81 -17.76
C LYS A 388 5.05 49.16 -19.07
#